data_AF-A0A7Z9IB90-F1
#
_entry.id   AF-A0A7Z9IB90-F1
#
_cell.length_a   1.000
_cell.length_b   1.000
_cell.length_c   1.000
_cell.angle_alpha   90.00
_cell.angle_beta   90.00
_cell.angle_gamma   90.00
#
_symmetry.space_group_name_H-M   'P 1'
#
loop_
_entity.id
_entity.type
_entity.pdbx_description
1 polymer ?
#
loop_
_entity_poly.entity_id
_entity_poly.type
_entity_poly.pdbx_seq_one_letter_code
_entity_poly.pdbx_strand_id
1 'polypeptide(L)'
;MVDSRFIKSISQRFDIETARHPNKLRRLRWRITCSCGLLTLLIILGNLAFSGDAIFQSRPVTFSHASLANNCKQCHDASFQLPRRLLGSTAALFIHSCEQCHEQSLADHHGAPSDSSSITDCASCHSEHRGQTSLTNVSDSQCVTCHSDINANTDHHQSTFANSVKSIDSHPEIALLKQWANSQR
;
A
#
# COMPACT_ATOMS: atom_id res chain seq x y z
N MET A 1 -72.15 -22.62 -9.49
CA MET A 1 -71.47 -21.39 -9.96
C MET A 1 -70.02 -21.77 -10.19
N VAL A 2 -69.65 -22.11 -11.43
CA VAL A 2 -68.32 -22.67 -11.77
C VAL A 2 -67.39 -21.53 -12.14
N ASP A 3 -66.30 -21.40 -11.40
CA ASP A 3 -65.27 -20.37 -11.53
C ASP A 3 -64.47 -20.57 -12.83
N SER A 4 -64.68 -19.70 -13.82
CA SER A 4 -64.02 -19.74 -15.12
C SER A 4 -62.75 -18.88 -15.13
N ARG A 5 -61.78 -19.17 -14.26
CA ARG A 5 -60.44 -18.60 -14.37
C ARG A 5 -59.62 -19.44 -15.34
N PHE A 6 -59.60 -19.05 -16.61
CA PHE A 6 -58.80 -19.71 -17.66
C PHE A 6 -57.31 -19.50 -17.38
N ILE A 7 -56.65 -20.47 -16.76
CA ILE A 7 -55.21 -20.43 -16.49
C ILE A 7 -54.50 -20.74 -17.81
N LYS A 8 -54.12 -19.69 -18.55
CA LYS A 8 -53.24 -19.83 -19.73
C LYS A 8 -52.01 -20.65 -19.35
N SER A 9 -51.65 -21.65 -20.18
CA SER A 9 -50.48 -22.49 -19.97
C SER A 9 -49.22 -21.63 -19.88
N ILE A 10 -48.22 -22.05 -19.10
CA ILE A 10 -46.93 -21.35 -18.96
C ILE A 10 -46.30 -21.08 -20.33
N SER A 11 -46.45 -22.02 -21.28
CA SER A 11 -45.97 -21.90 -22.66
C SER A 11 -46.67 -20.81 -23.49
N GLN A 12 -47.91 -20.43 -23.17
CA GLN A 12 -48.61 -19.33 -23.84
C GLN A 12 -48.26 -17.95 -23.24
N ARG A 13 -47.66 -17.89 -22.05
CA ARG A 13 -47.19 -16.63 -21.44
C ARG A 13 -45.81 -16.22 -21.94
N PHE A 14 -44.97 -17.21 -22.25
CA PHE A 14 -43.64 -16.99 -22.77
C PHE A 14 -43.61 -17.45 -24.23
N ASP A 15 -43.68 -16.48 -25.13
CA ASP A 15 -43.56 -16.76 -26.56
C ASP A 15 -42.16 -17.28 -26.88
N ILE A 16 -42.09 -18.58 -27.15
CA ILE A 16 -40.87 -19.32 -27.45
C ILE A 16 -40.32 -18.90 -28.83
N GLU A 17 -41.17 -18.39 -29.73
CA GLU A 17 -40.74 -17.88 -31.03
C GLU A 17 -39.98 -16.56 -30.92
N THR A 18 -40.35 -15.71 -29.94
CA THR A 18 -39.58 -14.50 -29.61
C THR A 18 -38.12 -14.83 -29.21
N ALA A 19 -37.86 -16.00 -28.61
CA ALA A 19 -36.50 -16.44 -28.31
C ALA A 19 -35.72 -16.94 -29.54
N ARG A 20 -36.42 -17.34 -30.61
CA ARG A 20 -35.84 -17.94 -31.83
C ARG A 20 -35.39 -16.89 -32.85
N HIS A 21 -35.99 -15.70 -32.85
CA HIS A 21 -35.62 -14.61 -33.74
C HIS A 21 -34.65 -13.63 -33.05
N PRO A 22 -33.37 -13.53 -33.48
CA PRO A 22 -32.43 -12.60 -32.90
C PRO A 22 -32.88 -11.16 -33.18
N ASN A 23 -33.44 -10.50 -32.17
CA ASN A 23 -33.97 -9.15 -32.30
C ASN A 23 -32.85 -8.14 -32.64
N LYS A 24 -33.19 -7.12 -33.44
CA LYS A 24 -32.23 -6.08 -33.89
C LYS A 24 -31.58 -5.36 -32.71
N LEU A 25 -32.31 -5.20 -31.60
CA LEU A 25 -31.85 -4.53 -30.38
C LEU A 25 -30.75 -5.32 -29.64
N ARG A 26 -30.84 -6.65 -29.56
CA ARG A 26 -29.83 -7.51 -28.92
C ARG A 26 -28.55 -7.57 -29.74
N ARG A 27 -28.66 -7.58 -31.08
CA ARG A 27 -27.49 -7.44 -31.97
C ARG A 27 -26.80 -6.09 -31.81
N LEU A 28 -27.59 -5.00 -31.72
CA LEU A 28 -27.05 -3.66 -31.48
C LEU A 28 -26.37 -3.58 -30.11
N ARG A 29 -27.01 -4.09 -29.05
CA ARG A 29 -26.44 -4.13 -27.70
C ARG A 29 -25.13 -4.92 -27.66
N TRP A 30 -25.09 -6.10 -28.28
CA TRP A 30 -23.86 -6.90 -28.37
C TRP A 30 -22.74 -6.15 -29.11
N ARG A 31 -23.06 -5.50 -30.24
CA ARG A 31 -22.10 -4.65 -30.96
C ARG A 31 -21.57 -3.51 -30.09
N ILE A 32 -22.43 -2.80 -29.38
CA ILE A 32 -22.03 -1.73 -28.46
C ILE A 32 -21.12 -2.28 -27.37
N THR A 33 -21.47 -3.40 -26.75
CA THR A 33 -20.64 -4.03 -25.70
C THR A 33 -19.27 -4.43 -26.24
N CYS A 34 -19.20 -5.05 -27.43
CA CYS A 34 -17.93 -5.39 -28.06
C CYS A 34 -17.11 -4.15 -28.41
N SER A 35 -17.74 -3.10 -28.96
CA SER A 35 -17.07 -1.83 -29.26
C SER A 35 -16.52 -1.16 -28.01
N CYS A 36 -17.27 -1.13 -26.91
CA CYS A 36 -16.79 -0.60 -25.63
C CYS A 36 -15.60 -1.41 -25.10
N GLY A 37 -15.69 -2.75 -25.13
CA GLY A 37 -14.58 -3.62 -24.70
C GLY A 37 -13.31 -3.41 -25.53
N LEU A 38 -13.47 -3.27 -26.85
CA LEU A 38 -12.36 -3.01 -27.77
C LEU A 38 -11.76 -1.62 -27.54
N LEU A 39 -12.60 -0.61 -27.32
CA LEU A 39 -12.15 0.75 -26.96
C LEU A 39 -11.35 0.74 -25.66
N THR A 40 -11.83 0.08 -24.60
CA THR A 40 -11.11 -0.01 -23.33
C THR A 40 -9.76 -0.71 -23.48
N LEU A 41 -9.71 -1.76 -24.30
CA LEU A 41 -8.48 -2.52 -24.55
C LEU A 41 -7.46 -1.67 -25.34
N LEU A 42 -7.91 -0.90 -26.32
CA LEU A 42 -7.07 0.06 -27.04
C LEU A 42 -6.56 1.19 -26.13
N ILE A 43 -7.37 1.70 -25.21
CA ILE A 43 -6.93 2.70 -24.23
C ILE A 43 -5.84 2.13 -23.33
N ILE A 44 -6.01 0.91 -22.82
CA ILE A 44 -5.01 0.25 -21.96
C ILE A 44 -3.70 0.03 -22.73
N LEU A 45 -3.77 -0.54 -23.94
CA LEU A 45 -2.59 -0.76 -24.78
C LEU A 45 -1.91 0.56 -25.18
N GLY A 46 -2.68 1.60 -25.47
CA GLY A 46 -2.17 2.93 -25.76
C GLY A 46 -1.42 3.51 -24.55
N ASN A 47 -1.98 3.42 -23.35
CA ASN A 47 -1.30 3.88 -22.14
C ASN A 47 -0.02 3.09 -21.86
N LEU A 48 -0.04 1.77 -22.04
CA LEU A 48 1.16 0.92 -21.91
C LEU A 48 2.25 1.29 -22.93
N ALA A 49 1.86 1.68 -24.15
CA ALA A 49 2.81 2.01 -25.22
C ALA A 49 3.35 3.45 -25.14
N PHE A 50 2.53 4.41 -24.71
CA PHE A 50 2.84 5.84 -24.81
C PHE A 50 3.13 6.54 -23.47
N SER A 51 2.54 6.09 -22.36
CA SER A 51 2.61 6.83 -21.09
C SER A 51 3.87 6.53 -20.27
N GLY A 52 4.76 5.67 -20.75
CA GLY A 52 5.96 5.24 -20.04
C GLY A 52 5.64 4.67 -18.65
N ASP A 53 6.61 4.72 -17.75
CA ASP A 53 6.44 4.21 -16.38
C ASP A 53 5.62 5.16 -15.48
N ALA A 54 5.21 6.34 -15.99
CA ALA A 54 4.59 7.45 -15.24
C ALA A 54 3.28 7.05 -14.55
N ILE A 55 2.46 6.21 -15.20
CA ILE A 55 1.17 5.75 -14.65
C ILE A 55 1.37 4.83 -13.45
N PHE A 56 2.54 4.18 -13.36
CA PHE A 56 2.89 3.25 -12.31
C PHE A 56 3.90 3.85 -11.31
N GLN A 57 4.22 5.14 -11.42
CA GLN A 57 5.08 5.81 -10.45
C GLN A 57 4.36 6.00 -9.13
N SER A 58 5.09 5.79 -8.06
CA SER A 58 4.67 6.14 -6.71
C SER A 58 4.49 7.66 -6.57
N ARG A 59 3.91 8.13 -5.45
CA ARG A 59 3.81 9.58 -5.18
C ARG A 59 5.22 10.20 -5.09
N PRO A 60 5.34 11.53 -5.21
CA PRO A 60 6.63 12.20 -5.06
C PRO A 60 7.33 11.84 -3.74
N VAL A 61 8.66 11.82 -3.79
CA VAL A 61 9.50 11.72 -2.60
C VAL A 61 9.32 12.95 -1.71
N THR A 62 9.69 12.84 -0.45
CA THR A 62 9.64 13.95 0.50
C THR A 62 10.55 15.10 0.09
N PHE A 63 10.25 16.28 0.63
CA PHE A 63 10.97 17.51 0.29
C PHE A 63 12.49 17.40 0.51
N SER A 64 12.92 16.76 1.60
CA SER A 64 14.34 16.57 1.93
C SER A 64 15.08 15.72 0.90
N HIS A 65 14.39 14.84 0.19
CA HIS A 65 14.93 14.01 -0.88
C HIS A 65 14.53 14.49 -2.28
N ALA A 66 13.95 15.68 -2.42
CA ALA A 66 13.46 16.18 -3.71
C ALA A 66 14.54 16.22 -4.81
N SER A 67 15.81 16.44 -4.44
CA SER A 67 16.94 16.38 -5.36
C SER A 67 17.15 14.98 -5.98
N LEU A 68 16.71 13.93 -5.29
CA LEU A 68 16.81 12.53 -5.73
C LEU A 68 15.59 12.06 -6.52
N ALA A 69 14.53 12.87 -6.64
CA ALA A 69 13.24 12.48 -7.23
C ALA A 69 13.36 11.90 -8.66
N ASN A 70 14.37 12.34 -9.43
CA ASN A 70 14.63 11.88 -10.79
C ASN A 70 15.79 10.89 -10.91
N ASN A 71 16.40 10.47 -9.79
CA ASN A 71 17.52 9.54 -9.75
C ASN A 71 17.19 8.32 -8.90
N CYS A 72 16.22 7.53 -9.35
CA CYS A 72 15.68 6.38 -8.62
C CYS A 72 16.75 5.34 -8.24
N LYS A 73 17.87 5.28 -9.00
CA LYS A 73 18.98 4.35 -8.76
C LYS A 73 19.74 4.60 -7.46
N GLN A 74 19.57 5.77 -6.85
CA GLN A 74 20.15 6.08 -5.53
C GLN A 74 19.50 5.26 -4.41
N CYS A 75 18.29 4.77 -4.64
CA CYS A 75 17.46 4.09 -3.67
C CYS A 75 17.07 2.68 -4.12
N HIS A 76 16.93 2.47 -5.43
CA HIS A 76 16.45 1.22 -6.01
C HIS A 76 17.49 0.60 -6.95
N ASP A 77 17.82 -0.66 -6.68
CA ASP A 77 18.72 -1.45 -7.54
C ASP A 77 18.08 -1.84 -8.88
N ALA A 78 16.75 -1.81 -8.96
CA ALA A 78 15.99 -2.14 -10.16
C ALA A 78 14.83 -1.17 -10.37
N SER A 79 14.59 -0.81 -11.63
CA SER A 79 13.42 -0.04 -12.03
C SER A 79 12.13 -0.84 -11.81
N PHE A 80 11.03 -0.15 -11.52
CA PHE A 80 9.69 -0.72 -11.43
C PHE A 80 9.25 -1.30 -12.79
N GLN A 81 9.54 -2.58 -13.03
CA GLN A 81 9.10 -3.27 -14.24
C GLN A 81 7.79 -4.02 -13.94
N LEU A 82 6.69 -3.52 -14.48
CA LEU A 82 5.35 -4.10 -14.35
C LEU A 82 5.29 -5.61 -14.71
N PRO A 83 5.94 -6.10 -15.79
CA PRO A 83 5.92 -7.53 -16.14
C PRO A 83 6.60 -8.40 -15.07
N ARG A 84 7.68 -7.91 -14.49
CA ARG A 84 8.44 -8.58 -13.43
C ARG A 84 7.60 -8.76 -12.16
N ARG A 85 6.83 -7.74 -11.77
CA ARG A 85 5.91 -7.81 -10.62
C ARG A 85 4.73 -8.76 -10.87
N LEU A 86 4.16 -8.77 -12.07
CA LEU A 86 3.08 -9.70 -12.44
C LEU A 86 3.55 -11.17 -12.43
N LEU A 87 4.83 -11.40 -12.71
CA LEU A 87 5.47 -12.72 -12.65
C LEU A 87 6.02 -13.07 -11.26
N GLY A 88 5.70 -12.28 -10.23
CA GLY A 88 6.03 -12.58 -8.84
C GLY A 88 7.42 -12.12 -8.37
N SER A 89 8.19 -11.37 -9.16
CA SER A 89 9.44 -10.79 -8.67
C SER A 89 9.13 -9.53 -7.86
N THR A 90 9.30 -9.60 -6.54
CA THR A 90 9.04 -8.51 -5.59
C THR A 90 10.29 -7.72 -5.21
N ALA A 91 11.44 -8.03 -5.82
CA ALA A 91 12.74 -7.47 -5.45
C ALA A 91 12.94 -6.05 -6.01
N ALA A 92 12.21 -5.08 -5.47
CA ALA A 92 12.78 -3.75 -5.27
C ALA A 92 13.32 -3.75 -3.83
N LEU A 93 14.41 -4.49 -3.60
CA LEU A 93 15.11 -4.43 -2.31
C LEU A 93 15.70 -3.01 -2.20
N PHE A 94 15.18 -2.24 -1.26
CA PHE A 94 15.66 -0.91 -0.88
C PHE A 94 16.55 -1.00 0.38
N ILE A 95 16.68 -2.21 0.95
CA ILE A 95 17.27 -2.44 2.26
C ILE A 95 18.71 -1.90 2.27
N HIS A 96 18.98 -0.95 3.17
CA HIS A 96 20.28 -0.28 3.41
C HIS A 96 20.70 0.84 2.44
N SER A 97 19.90 1.23 1.44
CA SER A 97 20.28 2.38 0.58
C SER A 97 20.33 3.70 1.36
N CYS A 98 19.51 3.85 2.41
CA CYS A 98 19.54 5.00 3.31
C CYS A 98 20.91 5.22 3.97
N GLU A 99 21.59 4.12 4.33
CA GLU A 99 22.85 4.15 5.08
C GLU A 99 24.01 4.70 4.25
N GLN A 100 23.86 4.77 2.93
CA GLN A 100 24.85 5.39 2.05
C GLN A 100 25.01 6.90 2.29
N CYS A 101 23.97 7.54 2.84
CA CYS A 101 23.95 8.98 3.12
C CYS A 101 23.65 9.31 4.59
N HIS A 102 23.06 8.38 5.34
CA HIS A 102 22.74 8.55 6.76
C HIS A 102 23.56 7.59 7.61
N GLU A 103 24.41 8.16 8.48
CA GLU A 103 25.28 7.39 9.39
C GLU A 103 24.52 6.85 10.62
N GLN A 104 23.27 7.25 10.81
CA GLN A 104 22.47 6.88 11.98
C GLN A 104 22.15 5.38 11.98
N SER A 105 22.50 4.69 13.06
CA SER A 105 22.10 3.31 13.25
C SER A 105 20.69 3.24 13.85
N LEU A 106 19.97 2.16 13.59
CA LEU A 106 18.66 1.95 14.22
C LEU A 106 18.76 1.95 15.76
N ALA A 107 19.89 1.49 16.31
CA ALA A 107 20.17 1.47 17.74
C ALA A 107 20.22 2.88 18.37
N ASP A 108 20.46 3.92 17.57
CA ASP A 108 20.46 5.32 18.02
C ASP A 108 19.05 5.90 18.16
N HIS A 109 18.05 5.29 17.53
CA HIS A 109 16.65 5.74 17.56
C HIS A 109 15.81 4.97 18.59
N HIS A 110 16.04 3.66 18.70
CA HIS A 110 15.41 2.80 19.70
C HIS A 110 16.45 1.80 20.19
N GLY A 111 16.50 1.56 21.52
CA GLY A 111 17.35 0.52 22.08
C GLY A 111 17.10 -0.80 21.36
N ALA A 112 18.17 -1.43 20.87
CA ALA A 112 18.08 -2.61 20.01
C ALA A 112 17.08 -3.63 20.60
N PRO A 113 16.04 -4.03 19.86
CA PRO A 113 15.25 -5.18 20.29
C PRO A 113 16.20 -6.37 20.31
N SER A 114 16.47 -6.88 21.51
CA SER A 114 16.49 -8.29 21.89
C SER A 114 16.76 -9.28 20.75
N ASP A 115 15.78 -9.46 19.87
CA ASP A 115 15.95 -10.12 18.60
C ASP A 115 16.26 -9.09 17.51
N SER A 116 17.55 -8.98 17.19
CA SER A 116 18.17 -8.23 16.09
C SER A 116 17.60 -8.50 14.67
N SER A 117 16.52 -9.28 14.60
CA SER A 117 15.84 -9.74 13.40
C SER A 117 14.58 -8.94 13.04
N SER A 118 14.08 -8.08 13.93
CA SER A 118 12.74 -7.49 13.77
C SER A 118 12.70 -6.18 12.97
N ILE A 119 13.75 -5.36 13.03
CA ILE A 119 13.83 -4.10 12.29
C ILE A 119 15.25 -3.98 11.73
N THR A 120 15.40 -4.22 10.42
CA THR A 120 16.68 -4.11 9.70
C THR A 120 16.61 -3.07 8.59
N ASP A 121 15.49 -2.37 8.44
CA ASP A 121 15.25 -1.44 7.34
C ASP A 121 14.65 -0.13 7.84
N CYS A 122 15.30 1.00 7.54
CA CYS A 122 14.81 2.35 7.82
C CYS A 122 13.41 2.58 7.24
N ALA A 123 13.11 1.99 6.07
CA ALA A 123 11.84 2.17 5.37
C ALA A 123 10.65 1.46 6.04
N SER A 124 10.92 0.54 6.99
CA SER A 124 9.88 -0.12 7.79
C SER A 124 9.02 0.90 8.55
N CYS A 125 9.68 1.90 9.15
CA CYS A 125 9.02 3.03 9.80
C CYS A 125 8.94 4.25 8.87
N HIS A 126 10.05 4.61 8.21
CA HIS A 126 10.20 5.83 7.42
C HIS A 126 9.94 5.60 5.93
N SER A 127 8.68 5.36 5.57
CA SER A 127 8.34 5.07 4.17
C SER A 127 8.34 6.32 3.29
N GLU A 128 9.18 6.29 2.24
CA GLU A 128 9.22 7.30 1.18
C GLU A 128 8.03 7.14 0.19
N HIS A 129 7.85 8.09 -0.73
CA HIS A 129 6.76 8.14 -1.70
C HIS A 129 5.36 8.25 -1.07
N ARG A 130 5.28 8.91 0.08
CA ARG A 130 3.99 9.30 0.68
C ARG A 130 3.58 10.73 0.33
N GLY A 131 4.48 11.52 -0.26
CA GLY A 131 4.26 12.94 -0.50
C GLY A 131 4.06 13.73 0.80
N GLN A 132 4.63 13.24 1.90
CA GLN A 132 4.67 13.97 3.17
C GLN A 132 5.81 15.00 3.15
N THR A 133 5.75 15.99 4.03
CA THR A 133 6.81 17.00 4.17
C THR A 133 8.02 16.48 4.93
N SER A 134 7.87 15.44 5.76
CA SER A 134 8.95 14.83 6.54
C SER A 134 8.83 13.31 6.62
N LEU A 135 9.96 12.60 6.47
CA LEU A 135 10.05 11.14 6.68
C LEU A 135 9.88 10.74 8.15
N THR A 136 10.18 11.66 9.08
CA THR A 136 10.06 11.39 10.52
C THR A 136 8.61 11.35 11.00
N ASN A 137 7.65 11.76 10.16
CA ASN A 137 6.23 11.68 10.48
C ASN A 137 5.69 10.26 10.23
N VAL A 138 5.91 9.39 11.20
CA VAL A 138 5.45 8.00 11.17
C VAL A 138 4.05 7.88 11.77
N SER A 139 3.26 6.94 11.23
CA SER A 139 1.93 6.63 11.76
C SER A 139 2.03 5.85 13.07
N ASP A 140 1.13 6.09 14.03
CA ASP A 140 1.00 5.33 15.29
C ASP A 140 0.90 3.81 15.05
N SER A 141 0.37 3.40 13.89
CA SER A 141 0.32 2.01 13.47
C SER A 141 1.69 1.32 13.43
N GLN A 142 2.76 2.08 13.13
CA GLN A 142 4.13 1.56 13.12
C GLN A 142 4.63 1.30 14.54
N CYS A 143 4.28 2.17 15.49
CA CYS A 143 4.63 2.01 16.88
C CYS A 143 4.00 0.74 17.47
N VAL A 144 2.72 0.49 17.20
CA VAL A 144 2.03 -0.69 17.74
C VAL A 144 2.44 -2.02 17.09
N THR A 145 3.19 -2.01 15.97
CA THR A 145 3.75 -3.24 15.38
C THR A 145 4.62 -4.00 16.39
N CYS A 146 5.43 -3.28 17.17
CA CYS A 146 6.26 -3.86 18.22
C CYS A 146 5.64 -3.68 19.62
N HIS A 147 4.92 -2.56 19.84
CA HIS A 147 4.41 -2.22 21.17
C HIS A 147 3.01 -2.79 21.50
N SER A 148 2.33 -3.46 20.56
CA SER A 148 1.02 -4.08 20.84
C SER A 148 1.08 -5.18 21.90
N ASP A 149 2.19 -5.91 21.95
CA ASP A 149 2.53 -6.85 23.02
C ASP A 149 4.03 -6.73 23.37
N ILE A 150 4.33 -5.77 24.23
CA ILE A 150 5.71 -5.44 24.59
C ILE A 150 6.42 -6.59 25.31
N ASN A 151 5.67 -7.47 26.01
CA ASN A 151 6.25 -8.64 26.65
C ASN A 151 6.59 -9.72 25.61
N ALA A 152 5.79 -9.88 24.55
CA ALA A 152 6.16 -10.79 23.47
C ALA A 152 7.42 -10.33 22.71
N ASN A 153 7.69 -9.03 22.67
CA ASN A 153 8.68 -8.41 21.79
C ASN A 153 9.91 -7.80 22.51
N THR A 154 10.11 -8.09 23.81
CA THR A 154 11.27 -7.63 24.61
C THR A 154 12.09 -8.82 25.12
N ASP A 155 13.38 -8.60 25.37
CA ASP A 155 14.28 -9.59 25.97
C ASP A 155 13.66 -10.26 27.19
N HIS A 156 13.78 -11.59 27.26
CA HIS A 156 13.29 -12.43 28.36
C HIS A 156 11.77 -12.42 28.60
N HIS A 157 10.98 -11.95 27.64
CA HIS A 157 9.53 -11.76 27.79
C HIS A 157 9.12 -10.91 29.00
N GLN A 158 10.03 -10.04 29.45
CA GLN A 158 9.83 -9.18 30.59
C GLN A 158 10.24 -7.77 30.19
N SER A 159 9.24 -6.95 29.90
CA SER A 159 9.50 -5.54 29.70
C SER A 159 9.88 -4.92 31.06
N THR A 160 11.05 -4.28 31.13
CA THR A 160 11.41 -3.37 32.26
C THR A 160 10.57 -2.09 32.24
N PHE A 161 9.74 -1.90 31.22
CA PHE A 161 8.82 -0.78 31.06
C PHE A 161 7.61 -0.95 31.98
N ALA A 162 7.11 0.18 32.48
CA ALA A 162 5.91 0.18 33.31
C ALA A 162 4.68 -0.16 32.46
N ASN A 163 3.95 -1.23 32.80
CA ASN A 163 2.69 -1.63 32.15
C ASN A 163 1.54 -0.62 32.33
N SER A 164 1.79 0.53 32.95
CA SER A 164 0.82 1.59 33.20
C SER A 164 1.53 2.94 33.19
N VAL A 165 1.24 3.74 32.17
CA VAL A 165 1.65 5.14 32.10
C VAL A 165 0.53 5.98 32.71
N LYS A 166 0.74 6.50 33.91
CA LYS A 166 -0.25 7.33 34.62
C LYS A 166 -0.24 8.80 34.17
N SER A 167 0.84 9.23 33.52
CA SER A 167 1.00 10.59 33.00
C SER A 167 2.05 10.66 31.88
N ILE A 168 1.96 11.66 31.03
CA ILE A 168 2.97 11.98 30.00
C ILE A 168 4.36 12.16 30.60
N ASP A 169 4.45 12.70 31.83
CA ASP A 169 5.71 12.90 32.53
C ASP A 169 6.40 11.59 32.95
N SER A 170 5.64 10.51 33.05
CA SER A 170 6.14 9.17 33.38
C SER A 170 6.45 8.31 32.16
N HIS A 171 6.37 8.85 30.93
CA HIS A 171 6.63 8.08 29.71
C HIS A 171 8.14 8.00 29.40
N PRO A 172 8.73 6.79 29.26
CA PRO A 172 10.17 6.60 29.05
C PRO A 172 10.74 7.35 27.82
N GLU A 173 10.08 7.27 26.67
CA GLU A 173 10.54 7.93 25.44
C GLU A 173 10.47 9.47 25.50
N ILE A 174 9.56 10.04 26.31
CA ILE A 174 9.45 11.50 26.46
C ILE A 174 10.60 12.04 27.34
N ALA A 175 11.17 11.19 28.21
CA ALA A 175 12.37 11.54 28.97
C ALA A 175 13.60 11.76 28.07
N LEU A 176 13.77 10.97 27.01
CA LEU A 176 14.85 11.14 26.03
C LEU A 176 14.67 12.44 25.21
N LEU A 177 13.43 12.74 24.78
CA LEU A 177 13.11 14.02 24.14
C LEU A 177 13.41 15.23 25.04
N LYS A 178 13.15 15.12 26.35
CA LYS A 178 13.52 16.15 27.33
C LYS A 178 15.03 16.30 27.46
N GLN A 179 15.79 15.21 27.49
CA GLN A 179 17.26 15.26 27.58
C GLN A 179 17.88 15.91 26.34
N TRP A 180 17.45 15.52 25.13
CA TRP A 180 17.90 16.15 23.90
C TRP A 180 17.53 17.64 23.81
N ALA A 181 16.31 18.00 24.20
CA ALA A 181 15.90 19.41 24.22
C ALA A 181 16.70 20.25 25.23
N ASN A 182 17.14 19.64 26.33
CA ASN A 182 17.98 20.30 27.33
C ASN A 182 19.45 20.38 26.93
N SER A 183 19.97 19.45 26.11
CA SER A 183 21.37 19.52 25.62
C SER A 183 21.56 20.53 24.49
N GLN A 184 20.48 21.10 23.96
CA GLN A 184 20.47 22.14 22.93
C GLN A 184 20.44 23.57 23.52
N ARG A 185 20.40 23.71 24.85
CA ARG A 185 20.53 24.98 25.59
C ARG A 185 21.95 25.14 26.11
#